data_AF-A0A3N5QLZ9-F1
#
_entry.id   AF-A0A3N5QLZ9-F1
#
_cell.length_a   1.000
_cell.length_b   1.000
_cell.length_c   1.000
_cell.angle_alpha   90.00
_cell.angle_beta   90.00
_cell.angle_gamma   90.00
#
_symmetry.space_group_name_H-M   'P 1'
#
loop_
_entity.id
_entity.type
_entity.pdbx_description
1 polymer ?
#
loop_
_entity_poly.entity_id
_entity_poly.type
_entity_poly.pdbx_seq_one_letter_code
_entity_poly.pdbx_strand_id
1 'polypeptide(L)'
;MKGSQCPGEHTFQLSLYPHKGNWIEGKVFSEALKFNYDLKAVQSGNGNGALPSSASFISIDSQDVIMSCFKKSEDYNAYILRLYNPSSSDIDTHINTFFKITNASIVSLEEKFLSYIPQTEDNRIHINISKKKILTLKLSFSS
;
A
#
# COMPACT_ATOMS: atom_id res chain seq x y z
N MET A 1 4.76 40.50 -10.64
CA MET A 1 5.13 39.07 -10.57
C MET A 1 5.63 38.61 -11.92
N LYS A 2 6.93 38.32 -12.08
CA LYS A 2 7.47 37.60 -13.24
C LYS A 2 7.55 36.12 -12.83
N GLY A 3 6.77 35.23 -13.46
CA GLY A 3 6.79 33.78 -13.17
C GLY A 3 5.45 33.04 -13.18
N SER A 4 4.30 33.75 -13.20
CA SER A 4 2.96 33.12 -13.19
C SER A 4 2.42 32.72 -14.56
N GLN A 5 3.16 32.99 -15.64
CA GLN A 5 2.71 32.79 -17.02
C GLN A 5 2.98 31.38 -17.57
N CYS A 6 3.71 30.55 -16.82
CA CYS A 6 4.07 29.16 -17.19
C CYS A 6 4.45 28.99 -18.69
N PRO A 7 5.37 29.79 -19.26
CA PRO A 7 5.73 29.65 -20.67
C PRO A 7 6.52 28.35 -20.90
N GLY A 8 6.35 27.73 -22.07
CA GLY A 8 7.03 26.48 -22.44
C GLY A 8 6.05 25.37 -22.82
N GLU A 9 6.57 24.19 -23.16
CA GLU A 9 5.77 23.02 -23.45
C GLU A 9 5.27 22.35 -22.17
N HIS A 10 4.02 21.93 -22.18
CA HIS A 10 3.38 21.23 -21.08
C HIS A 10 2.70 19.98 -21.59
N THR A 11 2.86 18.86 -20.88
CA THR A 11 2.14 17.63 -21.15
C THR A 11 1.17 17.38 -20.00
N PHE A 12 -0.12 17.24 -20.33
CA PHE A 12 -1.16 16.89 -19.38
C PHE A 12 -1.68 15.50 -19.70
N GLN A 13 -1.74 14.65 -18.68
CA GLN A 13 -2.37 13.34 -18.78
C GLN A 13 -3.68 13.40 -18.00
N LEU A 14 -4.79 13.18 -18.71
CA LEU A 14 -6.14 13.24 -18.18
C LEU A 14 -6.89 11.98 -18.60
N SER A 15 -7.73 11.47 -17.71
CA SER A 15 -8.60 10.35 -17.99
C SER A 15 -10.01 10.65 -17.46
N LEU A 16 -11.02 10.36 -18.27
CA LEU A 16 -12.41 10.33 -17.85
C LEU A 16 -12.79 8.87 -17.65
N TYR A 17 -13.20 8.52 -16.43
CA TYR A 17 -13.59 7.17 -16.07
C TYR A 17 -15.07 7.15 -15.65
N PRO A 18 -16.01 7.00 -16.60
CA PRO A 18 -17.41 6.79 -16.28
C PRO A 18 -17.59 5.49 -15.50
N HIS A 19 -18.30 5.56 -14.39
CA HIS A 19 -18.57 4.40 -13.54
C HIS A 19 -20.01 4.43 -13.05
N LYS A 20 -20.49 3.26 -12.61
CA LYS A 20 -21.80 3.13 -11.99
C LYS A 20 -21.71 3.58 -10.53
N GLY A 21 -22.77 4.22 -10.03
CA GLY A 21 -22.91 4.53 -8.61
C GLY A 21 -21.92 5.56 -8.10
N ASN A 22 -21.51 5.42 -6.84
CA ASN A 22 -20.53 6.30 -6.21
C ASN A 22 -19.08 5.84 -6.49
N TRP A 23 -18.09 6.59 -5.98
CA TRP A 23 -16.68 6.33 -6.23
C TRP A 23 -16.16 5.01 -5.63
N ILE A 24 -16.81 4.46 -4.59
CA ILE A 24 -16.48 3.17 -3.98
C ILE A 24 -16.98 2.05 -4.90
N GLU A 25 -18.27 2.07 -5.24
CA GLU A 25 -18.90 1.08 -6.15
C GLU A 25 -18.22 1.07 -7.52
N GLY A 26 -17.84 2.25 -8.01
CA GLY A 26 -17.11 2.42 -9.25
C GLY A 26 -15.62 2.06 -9.20
N LYS A 27 -15.07 1.78 -8.01
CA LYS A 27 -13.64 1.49 -7.77
C LYS A 27 -12.70 2.59 -8.28
N VAL A 28 -13.13 3.84 -8.21
CA VAL A 28 -12.43 4.98 -8.82
C VAL A 28 -11.02 5.15 -8.27
N PHE A 29 -10.80 4.92 -6.97
CA PHE A 29 -9.44 4.98 -6.40
C PHE A 29 -8.51 3.93 -7.02
N SER A 30 -8.97 2.71 -7.23
CA SER A 30 -8.14 1.65 -7.82
C SER A 30 -7.68 2.03 -9.23
N GLU A 31 -8.61 2.54 -10.05
CA GLU A 31 -8.30 2.97 -11.41
C GLU A 31 -7.43 4.24 -11.44
N ALA A 32 -7.67 5.19 -10.54
CA ALA A 32 -6.82 6.38 -10.41
C ALA A 32 -5.38 6.01 -10.00
N LEU A 33 -5.20 5.01 -9.13
CA LEU A 33 -3.88 4.51 -8.79
C LEU A 33 -3.21 3.83 -9.99
N LYS A 34 -3.91 2.97 -10.72
CA LYS A 34 -3.37 2.35 -11.95
C LYS A 34 -2.96 3.39 -13.00
N PHE A 35 -3.70 4.49 -13.10
CA PHE A 35 -3.37 5.60 -13.98
C PHE A 35 -2.14 6.39 -13.52
N ASN A 36 -1.98 6.59 -12.21
CA ASN A 36 -0.86 7.36 -11.64
C ASN A 36 0.43 6.55 -11.44
N TYR A 37 0.35 5.22 -11.41
CA TYR A 37 1.47 4.34 -11.12
C TYR A 37 1.73 3.36 -12.27
N ASP A 38 2.73 3.68 -13.09
CA ASP A 38 3.15 2.83 -14.20
C ASP A 38 3.73 1.48 -13.73
N LEU A 39 3.41 0.44 -14.49
CA LEU A 39 4.10 -0.84 -14.39
C LEU A 39 5.59 -0.67 -14.76
N LYS A 40 6.46 -1.29 -13.97
CA LYS A 40 7.90 -1.33 -14.24
C LYS A 40 8.25 -2.67 -14.85
N ALA A 41 8.65 -2.65 -16.12
CA ALA A 41 9.23 -3.80 -16.80
C ALA A 41 10.75 -3.74 -16.68
N VAL A 42 11.36 -4.85 -16.28
CA VAL A 42 12.82 -5.01 -16.20
C VAL A 42 13.22 -6.33 -16.86
N GLN A 43 14.32 -6.33 -17.60
CA GLN A 43 14.87 -7.55 -18.18
C GLN A 43 15.88 -8.16 -17.21
N SER A 44 15.78 -9.47 -17.00
CA SER A 44 16.75 -10.26 -16.25
C SER A 44 17.40 -11.30 -17.17
N GLY A 45 18.66 -11.65 -16.88
CA GLY A 45 19.32 -12.80 -17.48
C GLY A 45 18.88 -14.11 -16.83
N ASN A 46 19.37 -15.23 -17.37
CA ASN A 46 19.19 -16.54 -16.76
C ASN A 46 19.95 -16.59 -15.42
N GLY A 47 19.30 -17.09 -14.37
CA GLY A 47 19.92 -17.25 -13.06
C GLY A 47 19.12 -18.20 -12.17
N ASN A 48 19.81 -18.82 -11.21
CA ASN A 48 19.21 -19.71 -10.21
C ASN A 48 18.76 -18.90 -8.99
N GLY A 49 17.82 -17.96 -9.20
CA GLY A 49 17.25 -17.17 -8.12
C GLY A 49 16.40 -18.02 -7.16
N ALA A 50 16.35 -17.63 -5.89
CA ALA A 50 15.55 -18.31 -4.88
C ALA A 50 14.05 -17.92 -4.90
N LEU A 51 13.70 -16.83 -5.58
CA LEU A 51 12.31 -16.38 -5.72
C LEU A 51 11.62 -17.10 -6.89
N PRO A 52 10.32 -17.40 -6.78
CA PRO A 52 9.56 -17.97 -7.88
C PRO A 52 9.40 -16.96 -9.02
N SER A 53 9.03 -17.47 -10.21
CA SER A 53 8.78 -16.64 -11.40
C SER A 53 7.61 -15.65 -11.23
N SER A 54 6.71 -15.91 -10.28
CA SER A 54 5.62 -15.03 -9.90
C SER A 54 5.42 -15.07 -8.39
N ALA A 55 5.36 -13.90 -7.76
CA ALA A 55 5.12 -13.73 -6.34
C ALA A 55 4.32 -12.45 -6.08
N SER A 56 3.58 -12.44 -4.97
CA SER A 56 3.00 -11.22 -4.39
C SER A 56 3.65 -11.00 -3.02
N PHE A 57 4.43 -9.92 -2.88
CA PHE A 57 5.10 -9.63 -1.60
C PHE A 57 4.13 -9.19 -0.51
N ILE A 58 3.13 -8.39 -0.88
CA ILE A 58 2.06 -7.91 -0.02
C ILE A 58 0.75 -7.95 -0.81
N SER A 59 -0.31 -8.47 -0.21
CA SER A 59 -1.68 -8.34 -0.72
C SER A 59 -2.63 -7.95 0.40
N ILE A 60 -3.70 -7.24 0.06
CA ILE A 60 -4.75 -6.81 0.98
C ILE A 60 -6.06 -7.35 0.43
N ASP A 61 -6.80 -8.09 1.26
CA ASP A 61 -8.02 -8.78 0.80
C ASP A 61 -9.11 -7.77 0.37
N SER A 62 -9.23 -6.66 1.10
CA SER A 62 -10.15 -5.57 0.76
C SER A 62 -9.58 -4.68 -0.34
N GLN A 63 -10.40 -4.44 -1.37
CA GLN A 63 -10.10 -3.49 -2.46
C GLN A 63 -10.32 -2.03 -2.06
N ASP A 64 -10.97 -1.80 -0.91
CA ASP A 64 -11.33 -0.47 -0.42
C ASP A 64 -10.26 0.11 0.53
N VAL A 65 -9.25 -0.68 0.90
CA VAL A 65 -8.09 -0.22 1.67
C VAL A 65 -6.96 0.12 0.71
N ILE A 66 -6.44 1.35 0.83
CA ILE A 66 -5.40 1.84 -0.06
C ILE A 66 -4.04 1.75 0.62
N MET A 67 -3.07 1.10 -0.05
CA MET A 67 -1.67 1.14 0.34
C MET A 67 -1.01 2.42 -0.18
N SER A 68 -0.59 3.30 0.71
CA SER A 68 0.09 4.56 0.35
C SER A 68 1.61 4.49 0.44
N CYS A 69 2.16 3.55 1.23
CA CYS A 69 3.60 3.43 1.42
C CYS A 69 4.00 2.01 1.81
N PHE A 70 5.06 1.52 1.18
CA PHE A 70 5.85 0.42 1.70
C PHE A 70 7.33 0.80 1.62
N LYS A 71 8.00 0.90 2.77
CA LYS A 71 9.40 1.32 2.84
C LYS A 71 10.15 0.62 3.97
N LYS A 72 11.48 0.74 3.99
CA LYS A 72 12.28 0.36 5.15
C LYS A 72 12.06 1.37 6.30
N SER A 73 12.03 0.91 7.55
CA SER A 73 11.92 1.79 8.72
C SER A 73 13.13 2.73 8.83
N GLU A 74 12.99 3.85 9.53
CA GLU A 74 14.07 4.84 9.71
C GLU A 74 15.30 4.24 10.43
N ASP A 75 15.08 3.27 11.30
CA ASP A 75 16.12 2.51 12.00
C ASP A 75 16.67 1.32 11.21
N TYR A 76 16.18 1.08 9.99
CA TYR A 76 16.56 0.00 9.08
C TYR A 76 16.36 -1.45 9.59
N ASN A 77 15.65 -1.63 10.71
CA ASN A 77 15.45 -2.95 11.34
C ASN A 77 14.13 -3.62 10.95
N ALA A 78 13.24 -2.93 10.25
CA ALA A 78 11.92 -3.40 9.87
C ALA A 78 11.44 -2.73 8.58
N TYR A 79 10.19 -3.01 8.21
CA TYR A 79 9.48 -2.34 7.12
C TYR A 79 8.26 -1.59 7.66
N ILE A 80 7.95 -0.47 7.02
CA ILE A 80 6.77 0.34 7.28
C ILE A 80 5.78 0.12 6.15
N LEU A 81 4.58 -0.31 6.51
CA LEU A 81 3.42 -0.41 5.63
C LEU A 81 2.37 0.61 6.08
N ARG A 82 2.04 1.56 5.22
CA ARG A 82 1.01 2.57 5.49
C ARG A 82 -0.20 2.34 4.62
N LEU A 83 -1.35 2.22 5.27
CA LEU A 83 -2.64 1.98 4.69
C LEU A 83 -3.60 3.09 5.10
N TYR A 84 -4.64 3.34 4.31
CA TYR A 84 -5.75 4.17 4.75
C TYR A 84 -7.09 3.66 4.21
N ASN A 85 -8.14 3.93 4.98
CA ASN A 85 -9.51 3.67 4.61
C ASN A 85 -10.17 4.98 4.15
N PRO A 86 -10.34 5.22 2.83
CA PRO A 86 -11.03 6.40 2.33
C PRO A 86 -12.55 6.36 2.53
N SER A 87 -13.14 5.22 2.91
CA SER A 87 -14.60 5.05 2.99
C SER A 87 -15.21 5.69 4.25
N SER A 88 -16.53 5.65 4.34
CA SER A 88 -17.32 6.14 5.48
C SER A 88 -17.66 5.05 6.51
N SER A 89 -17.23 3.81 6.29
CA SER A 89 -17.43 2.67 7.17
C SER A 89 -16.11 2.10 7.64
N ASP A 90 -16.13 1.37 8.74
CA ASP A 90 -14.95 0.61 9.19
C ASP A 90 -14.74 -0.57 8.25
N ILE A 91 -13.48 -0.92 7.99
CA ILE A 91 -13.12 -2.04 7.12
C ILE A 91 -12.37 -3.08 7.96
N ASP A 92 -12.89 -4.29 7.94
CA ASP A 92 -12.27 -5.46 8.52
C ASP A 92 -11.66 -6.30 7.39
N THR A 93 -10.34 -6.53 7.42
CA THR A 93 -9.62 -7.19 6.32
C THR A 93 -8.35 -7.87 6.81
N HIS A 94 -7.73 -8.65 5.94
CA HIS A 94 -6.38 -9.18 6.16
C HIS A 94 -5.37 -8.57 5.22
N ILE A 95 -4.12 -8.55 5.69
CA ILE A 95 -2.92 -8.32 4.90
C ILE A 95 -2.19 -9.65 4.83
N ASN A 96 -1.84 -10.10 3.63
CA ASN A 96 -1.02 -11.30 3.42
C ASN A 96 0.38 -10.88 2.96
N THR A 97 1.40 -11.57 3.46
CA THR A 97 2.80 -11.30 3.13
C THR A 97 3.46 -12.55 2.57
N PHE A 98 4.43 -12.35 1.67
CA PHE A 98 5.22 -13.46 1.13
C PHE A 98 6.17 -14.06 2.16
N PHE A 99 6.76 -13.21 3.00
CA PHE A 99 7.68 -13.61 4.06
C PHE A 99 6.95 -13.77 5.39
N LYS A 100 7.41 -14.71 6.20
CA LYS A 100 6.91 -14.94 7.56
C LYS A 100 7.17 -13.74 8.43
N ILE A 101 6.12 -13.29 9.08
CA ILE A 101 6.10 -12.11 9.93
C ILE A 101 6.54 -12.54 11.32
N THR A 102 7.59 -11.92 11.84
CA THR A 102 8.13 -12.20 13.17
C THR A 102 7.64 -11.20 14.22
N ASN A 103 7.26 -10.01 13.78
CA ASN A 103 6.68 -8.98 14.64
C ASN A 103 5.80 -8.03 13.82
N ALA A 104 4.68 -7.62 14.40
CA ALA A 104 3.78 -6.63 13.83
C ALA A 104 3.30 -5.66 14.91
N SER A 105 3.45 -4.36 14.65
CA SER A 105 3.00 -3.32 15.57
C SER A 105 2.38 -2.16 14.82
N ILE A 106 1.43 -1.50 15.46
CA ILE A 106 0.88 -0.23 15.03
C ILE A 106 1.80 0.88 15.52
N VAL A 107 2.13 1.79 14.62
CA VAL A 107 2.99 2.95 14.89
C VAL A 107 2.31 4.25 14.44
N SER A 108 2.78 5.38 14.98
CA SER A 108 2.42 6.70 14.48
C SER A 108 3.02 6.98 13.09
N LEU A 109 2.71 8.15 12.51
CA LEU A 109 3.30 8.54 11.22
C LEU A 109 4.82 8.74 11.31
N GLU A 110 5.32 9.11 12.49
CA GLU A 110 6.73 9.23 12.89
C GLU A 110 7.34 7.90 13.39
N GLU A 111 6.72 6.77 13.07
CA GLU A 111 7.18 5.41 13.40
C GLU A 111 7.31 5.14 14.92
N LYS A 112 6.61 5.91 15.78
CA LYS A 112 6.57 5.66 17.23
C LYS A 112 5.59 4.55 17.56
N PHE A 113 6.01 3.59 18.38
CA PHE A 113 5.19 2.47 18.82
C PHE A 113 3.91 2.93 19.52
N LEU A 114 2.78 2.31 19.16
CA LEU A 114 1.47 2.54 19.78
C LEU A 114 0.92 1.26 20.42
N SER A 115 0.87 0.16 19.66
CA SER A 115 0.37 -1.12 20.16
C SER A 115 0.89 -2.28 19.32
N TYR A 116 0.91 -3.48 19.88
CA TYR A 116 1.14 -4.70 19.11
C TYR A 116 -0.12 -5.13 18.36
N ILE A 117 0.06 -5.85 17.26
CA ILE A 117 -1.01 -6.62 16.65
C ILE A 117 -0.85 -8.07 17.09
N PRO A 118 -1.86 -8.68 17.74
CA PRO A 118 -1.80 -10.09 18.10
C PRO A 118 -1.71 -10.91 16.81
N GLN A 119 -0.56 -11.55 16.58
CA GLN A 119 -0.37 -12.42 15.43
C GLN A 119 -1.00 -13.78 15.69
N THR A 120 -1.90 -14.18 14.80
CA THR A 120 -2.54 -15.50 14.83
C THR A 120 -2.00 -16.44 13.76
N GLU A 121 -1.40 -15.88 12.70
CA GLU A 121 -0.93 -16.60 11.52
C GLU A 121 0.44 -16.07 11.07
N ASP A 122 1.29 -16.98 10.58
CA ASP A 122 2.69 -16.68 10.24
C ASP A 122 2.86 -15.64 9.11
N ASN A 123 1.92 -15.56 8.16
CA ASN A 123 2.00 -14.73 6.94
C ASN A 123 0.82 -13.79 6.77
N ARG A 124 -0.03 -13.65 7.80
CA ARG A 124 -1.31 -12.97 7.68
C ARG A 124 -1.62 -12.15 8.92
N ILE A 125 -2.03 -10.92 8.70
CA ILE A 125 -2.39 -9.99 9.76
C ILE A 125 -3.84 -9.57 9.57
N HIS A 126 -4.68 -9.85 10.57
CA HIS A 126 -6.01 -9.27 10.67
C HIS A 126 -5.90 -7.82 11.13
N ILE A 127 -6.56 -6.92 10.39
CA ILE A 127 -6.61 -5.50 10.70
C ILE A 127 -8.03 -4.97 10.59
N ASN A 128 -8.37 -4.10 11.54
CA ASN A 128 -9.56 -3.28 11.48
C ASN A 128 -9.15 -1.81 11.28
N ILE A 129 -9.58 -1.20 10.17
CA ILE A 129 -9.29 0.21 9.85
C ILE A 129 -10.59 0.99 9.91
N SER A 130 -10.73 1.84 10.92
CA SER A 130 -11.90 2.71 11.04
C SER A 130 -12.07 3.65 9.85
N LYS A 131 -13.28 4.13 9.63
CA LYS A 131 -13.59 5.11 8.58
C LYS A 131 -12.61 6.29 8.59
N LYS A 132 -12.11 6.68 7.41
CA LYS A 132 -11.17 7.81 7.21
C LYS A 132 -9.83 7.68 7.95
N LYS A 133 -9.51 6.51 8.52
CA LYS A 133 -8.30 6.33 9.33
C LYS A 133 -7.09 5.99 8.45
N ILE A 134 -5.95 6.55 8.83
CA ILE A 134 -4.63 6.10 8.37
C ILE A 134 -4.08 5.11 9.41
N LEU A 135 -3.69 3.93 8.96
CA LEU A 135 -3.04 2.89 9.75
C LEU A 135 -1.60 2.75 9.28
N THR A 136 -0.63 2.87 10.19
CA THR A 136 0.78 2.61 9.89
C THR A 136 1.25 1.42 10.70
N LEU A 137 1.79 0.42 10.00
CA LEU A 137 2.31 -0.82 10.57
C LEU A 137 3.82 -0.85 10.45
N LYS A 138 4.49 -1.31 11.51
CA LYS A 138 5.89 -1.72 11.48
C LYS A 138 5.96 -3.24 11.52
N LEU A 139 6.50 -3.82 10.44
CA LEU A 139 6.54 -5.25 10.17
C LEU A 139 7.99 -5.74 10.12
N SER A 140 8.28 -6.80 10.88
CA SER A 140 9.53 -7.56 10.79
C SER A 140 9.26 -8.92 10.17
N PHE A 141 10.19 -9.39 9.35
CA PHE A 141 10.09 -10.67 8.66
C PHE A 141 11.25 -11.59 9.05
N SER A 142 11.05 -12.90 8.98
CA SER A 142 12.15 -13.86 9.07
C SER A 142 12.91 -13.89 7.75
N SER A 143 14.25 -13.84 7.85
CA SER A 143 15.17 -14.04 6.72
C SER A 143 15.12 -15.47 6.17
#